data_AF-X6L6W8-F1
#
_entry.id   AF-X6L6W8-F1
#
_cell.length_a   1.000
_cell.length_b   1.000
_cell.length_c   1.000
_cell.angle_alpha   90.00
_cell.angle_beta   90.00
_cell.angle_gamma   90.00
#
_symmetry.space_group_name_H-M   'P 1'
#
loop_
_entity.id
_entity.type
_entity.pdbx_description
1 polymer ?
#
loop_
_entity_poly.entity_id
_entity_poly.type
_entity_poly.pdbx_seq_one_letter_code
_entity_poly.pdbx_strand_id
1 'polypeptide(L)'
;ELSKEEEKLWMNELNELNNDEKQQEKDQIDDVDKINSQIRIENAKTKLKPEPIAMNMDSSKDKALIVKIRINLPDGRNLERQFHCNDKMEQIFYFIESQELKNTQGDIIDKWELIRNFPKIQKFYNPNLTLAESGITHAIKLFVQQV
;
A
#
# COMPACT_ATOMS: atom_id res chain seq x y z
N GLU A 1 29.32 -46.07 20.97
CA GLU A 1 27.92 -45.68 21.15
C GLU A 1 27.93 -44.41 22.00
N LEU A 2 27.35 -43.32 21.51
CA LEU A 2 27.19 -42.10 22.31
C LEU A 2 26.22 -42.41 23.46
N SER A 3 26.46 -41.83 24.63
CA SER A 3 25.51 -41.87 25.73
C SER A 3 24.20 -41.21 25.28
N LYS A 4 23.05 -41.70 25.77
CA LYS A 4 21.74 -41.08 25.53
C LYS A 4 21.70 -39.60 25.95
N GLU A 5 22.56 -39.19 26.88
CA GLU A 5 22.71 -37.80 27.30
C GLU A 5 23.50 -36.97 26.27
N GLU A 6 24.51 -37.55 25.64
CA GLU A 6 25.31 -36.90 24.58
C GLU A 6 24.48 -36.73 23.30
N GLU A 7 23.66 -37.72 22.94
CA GLU A 7 22.71 -37.62 21.81
C GLU A 7 21.67 -36.52 22.03
N LYS A 8 21.18 -36.36 23.27
CA LYS A 8 20.20 -35.32 23.61
C LYS A 8 20.82 -33.92 23.60
N LEU A 9 22.07 -33.79 24.03
CA LEU A 9 22.81 -32.53 23.95
C LEU A 9 22.99 -32.09 22.50
N TRP A 10 23.45 -33.01 21.65
CA TRP A 10 23.63 -32.77 20.22
C TRP A 10 22.34 -32.37 19.50
N MET A 11 21.22 -33.04 19.82
CA MET A 11 19.91 -32.69 19.26
C MET A 11 19.42 -31.32 19.68
N ASN A 12 19.71 -30.89 20.92
CA ASN A 12 19.35 -29.54 21.37
C ASN A 12 20.21 -28.48 20.66
N GLU A 13 21.52 -28.71 20.54
CA GLU A 13 22.45 -27.79 19.86
C GLU A 13 22.10 -27.62 18.37
N LEU A 14 21.72 -28.72 17.69
CA LEU A 14 21.22 -28.66 16.31
C LEU A 14 19.90 -27.89 16.18
N ASN A 15 19.00 -28.00 17.16
CA ASN A 15 17.74 -27.27 17.15
C ASN A 15 17.94 -25.76 17.41
N GLU A 16 18.86 -25.40 18.30
CA GLU A 16 19.24 -24.01 18.56
C GLU A 16 19.83 -23.37 17.31
N LEU A 17 20.81 -24.03 16.67
CA LEU A 17 21.41 -23.56 15.41
C LEU A 17 20.37 -23.36 14.30
N ASN A 18 19.44 -24.30 14.13
CA ASN A 18 18.38 -24.20 13.12
C ASN A 18 17.37 -23.07 13.42
N ASN A 19 17.13 -22.76 14.70
CA ASN A 19 16.27 -21.64 15.08
C ASN A 19 16.98 -20.29 14.83
N ASP A 20 18.26 -20.22 15.13
CA ASP A 20 19.07 -19.02 14.88
C ASP A 20 19.19 -18.73 13.38
N GLU A 21 19.43 -19.74 12.53
CA GLU A 21 19.45 -19.60 11.07
C GLU A 21 18.11 -19.08 10.53
N LYS A 22 16.99 -19.64 10.99
CA LYS A 22 15.65 -19.18 10.60
C LYS A 22 15.36 -17.75 11.06
N GLN A 23 15.83 -17.37 12.24
CA GLN A 23 15.67 -16.02 12.74
C GLN A 23 16.49 -15.03 11.91
N GLN A 24 17.73 -15.37 11.55
CA GLN A 24 18.57 -14.55 10.67
C GLN A 24 17.98 -14.41 9.26
N GLU A 25 17.43 -15.48 8.68
CA GLU A 25 16.73 -15.40 7.39
C GLU A 25 15.51 -14.47 7.46
N LYS A 26 14.73 -14.58 8.54
CA LYS A 26 13.57 -13.72 8.76
C LYS A 26 13.96 -12.25 8.91
N ASP A 27 14.99 -11.96 9.71
CA ASP A 27 15.48 -10.59 9.93
C ASP A 27 15.98 -9.97 8.61
N GLN A 28 16.67 -10.75 7.77
CA GLN A 28 17.12 -10.30 6.45
C GLN A 28 15.96 -9.99 5.50
N ILE A 29 14.92 -10.82 5.48
CA ILE A 29 13.72 -10.58 4.66
C ILE A 29 13.00 -9.32 5.13
N ASP A 30 12.83 -9.16 6.45
CA ASP A 30 12.19 -7.97 7.04
C ASP A 30 12.93 -6.68 6.67
N ASP A 31 14.26 -6.72 6.59
CA ASP A 31 15.07 -5.56 6.19
C ASP A 31 14.98 -5.26 4.68
N VAL A 32 14.91 -6.28 3.82
CA VAL A 32 14.68 -6.10 2.39
C VAL A 32 13.31 -5.47 2.12
N ASP A 33 12.25 -5.94 2.81
CA ASP A 33 10.90 -5.41 2.65
C ASP A 33 10.78 -3.96 3.13
N LYS A 34 11.47 -3.60 4.22
CA LYS A 34 11.59 -2.20 4.67
C LYS A 34 12.27 -1.32 3.61
N ILE A 35 13.39 -1.76 3.04
CA ILE A 35 14.13 -1.00 2.03
C ILE A 35 13.25 -0.82 0.78
N ASN A 36 12.61 -1.88 0.30
CA ASN A 36 11.73 -1.83 -0.86
C ASN A 36 10.54 -0.89 -0.62
N SER A 37 9.94 -0.96 0.57
CA SER A 37 8.86 -0.06 0.98
C SER A 37 9.30 1.40 0.96
N GLN A 38 10.48 1.71 1.52
CA GLN A 38 11.01 3.06 1.53
C GLN A 38 11.25 3.60 0.10
N ILE A 39 11.82 2.78 -0.78
CA ILE A 39 12.03 3.14 -2.19
C ILE A 39 10.69 3.44 -2.87
N ARG A 40 9.65 2.62 -2.65
CA ARG A 40 8.30 2.86 -3.19
C ARG A 40 7.72 4.18 -2.66
N ILE A 41 7.82 4.43 -1.36
CA ILE A 41 7.34 5.67 -0.73
C ILE A 41 8.00 6.91 -1.33
N GLU A 42 9.32 6.90 -1.50
CA GLU A 42 10.08 8.02 -2.05
C GLU A 42 9.74 8.26 -3.53
N ASN A 43 9.68 7.20 -4.32
CA ASN A 43 9.25 7.27 -5.72
C ASN A 43 7.82 7.80 -5.86
N ALA A 44 6.92 7.35 -4.98
CA ALA A 44 5.55 7.80 -4.98
C ALA A 44 5.44 9.28 -4.61
N LYS A 45 6.14 9.74 -3.57
CA LYS A 45 6.17 11.15 -3.14
C LYS A 45 6.69 12.09 -4.23
N THR A 46 7.69 11.66 -5.00
CA THR A 46 8.27 12.48 -6.08
C THR A 46 7.38 12.57 -7.33
N LYS A 47 6.61 11.52 -7.63
CA LYS A 47 5.72 11.47 -8.80
C LYS A 47 4.29 11.94 -8.53
N LEU A 48 3.90 12.01 -7.26
CA LEU A 48 2.60 12.48 -6.83
C LEU A 48 2.48 13.97 -7.10
N LYS A 49 1.53 14.33 -7.97
CA LYS A 49 1.22 15.74 -8.26
C LYS A 49 0.71 16.44 -7.00
N PRO A 50 0.83 17.78 -6.90
CA PRO A 50 0.17 18.55 -5.85
C PRO A 50 -1.34 18.38 -5.85
N GLU A 51 -1.99 18.53 -4.69
CA GLU A 51 -3.45 18.48 -4.61
C GLU A 51 -4.06 19.70 -5.33
N PRO A 52 -5.05 19.49 -6.23
CA PRO A 52 -5.77 20.59 -6.84
C PRO A 52 -6.60 21.31 -5.79
N ILE A 53 -6.38 22.62 -5.63
CA ILE A 53 -7.15 23.45 -4.69
C ILE A 53 -8.29 24.11 -5.48
N ALA A 54 -9.54 23.71 -5.20
CA ALA A 54 -10.72 24.22 -5.89
C ALA A 54 -10.91 25.75 -5.78
N MET A 55 -10.27 26.42 -4.82
CA MET A 55 -10.29 27.88 -4.69
C MET A 55 -9.44 28.59 -5.77
N ASN A 56 -8.44 27.93 -6.34
CA ASN A 56 -7.48 28.52 -7.29
C ASN A 56 -7.88 28.34 -8.76
N MET A 57 -9.09 27.86 -9.03
CA MET A 57 -9.59 27.64 -10.40
C MET A 57 -10.47 28.82 -10.83
N ASP A 58 -10.04 29.50 -11.91
CA ASP A 58 -10.66 30.71 -12.46
C ASP A 58 -12.04 30.48 -13.11
N SER A 59 -12.40 29.22 -13.41
CA SER A 59 -13.68 28.89 -14.06
C SER A 59 -14.50 27.85 -13.29
N SER A 60 -15.83 27.97 -13.36
CA SER A 60 -16.77 26.99 -12.78
C SER A 60 -16.69 25.62 -13.45
N LYS A 61 -16.22 25.57 -14.70
CA LYS A 61 -16.01 24.31 -15.45
C LYS A 61 -14.85 23.51 -14.90
N ASP A 62 -13.76 24.16 -14.50
CA ASP A 62 -12.58 23.47 -13.96
C ASP A 62 -12.85 22.91 -12.55
N LYS A 63 -13.68 23.59 -11.76
CA LYS A 63 -14.14 23.08 -10.46
C LYS A 63 -15.00 21.82 -10.58
N ALA A 64 -15.76 21.67 -11.68
CA ALA A 64 -16.58 20.49 -11.94
C ALA A 64 -15.75 19.23 -12.29
N LEU A 65 -14.44 19.39 -12.54
CA LEU A 65 -13.51 18.30 -12.86
C LEU A 65 -12.69 17.85 -11.64
N ILE A 66 -12.98 18.35 -10.44
CA ILE A 66 -12.29 17.92 -9.22
C ILE A 66 -13.17 16.92 -8.45
N VAL A 67 -12.59 15.78 -8.09
CA VAL A 67 -13.24 14.72 -7.31
C VAL A 67 -12.53 14.52 -5.99
N LYS A 68 -13.32 14.33 -4.95
CA LYS A 68 -12.85 14.04 -3.60
C LYS A 68 -12.86 12.54 -3.36
N ILE A 69 -11.70 11.95 -3.09
CA ILE A 69 -11.54 10.51 -2.92
C ILE A 69 -11.17 10.24 -1.46
N ARG A 70 -11.96 9.38 -0.81
CA ARG A 70 -11.65 8.83 0.50
C ARG A 70 -11.14 7.40 0.34
N ILE A 71 -10.01 7.08 0.94
CA ILE A 71 -9.36 5.78 0.83
C ILE A 71 -9.21 5.17 2.23
N ASN A 72 -9.77 4.00 2.42
CA ASN A 72 -9.63 3.22 3.64
C ASN A 72 -8.42 2.31 3.52
N LEU A 73 -7.48 2.44 4.47
CA LEU A 73 -6.28 1.61 4.54
C LEU A 73 -6.52 0.36 5.41
N PRO A 74 -5.70 -0.70 5.25
CA PRO A 74 -5.84 -1.95 6.01
C PRO A 74 -5.62 -1.79 7.52
N ASP A 75 -4.82 -0.82 7.94
CA ASP A 75 -4.59 -0.46 9.35
C ASP A 75 -5.74 0.34 9.99
N GLY A 76 -6.82 0.61 9.25
CA GLY A 76 -7.99 1.36 9.71
C GLY A 76 -7.89 2.88 9.53
N ARG A 77 -6.74 3.41 9.07
CA ARG A 77 -6.64 4.84 8.72
C ARG A 77 -7.51 5.16 7.50
N ASN A 78 -7.96 6.41 7.44
CA ASN A 78 -8.69 6.94 6.29
C ASN A 78 -7.90 8.11 5.71
N LEU A 79 -7.52 7.99 4.45
CA LEU A 79 -6.93 9.08 3.68
C LEU A 79 -8.03 9.80 2.93
N GLU A 80 -7.86 11.10 2.71
CA GLU A 80 -8.80 11.90 1.94
C GLU A 80 -8.03 12.93 1.14
N ARG A 81 -8.33 13.02 -0.16
CA ARG A 81 -7.63 13.92 -1.08
C ARG A 81 -8.47 14.25 -2.31
N GLN A 82 -8.28 15.44 -2.85
CA GLN A 82 -8.84 15.87 -4.13
C GLN A 82 -7.93 15.47 -5.30
N PHE A 83 -8.54 15.14 -6.43
CA PHE A 83 -7.86 14.80 -7.68
C PHE A 83 -8.61 15.41 -8.85
N HIS A 84 -7.91 15.68 -9.95
CA HIS A 84 -8.57 16.05 -11.19
C HIS A 84 -9.11 14.78 -11.88
N CYS A 85 -10.31 14.82 -12.45
CA CYS A 85 -10.93 13.71 -13.17
C CYS A 85 -10.06 13.20 -14.34
N ASN A 86 -9.21 14.08 -14.89
CA ASN A 86 -8.29 13.78 -15.98
C ASN A 86 -6.93 13.24 -15.48
N ASP A 87 -6.69 13.22 -14.17
CA ASP A 87 -5.51 12.56 -13.64
C ASP A 87 -5.57 11.06 -13.91
N LYS A 88 -4.40 10.45 -14.06
CA LYS A 88 -4.27 9.01 -14.21
C LYS A 88 -4.54 8.31 -12.88
N MET A 89 -5.09 7.11 -12.93
CA MET A 89 -5.31 6.23 -11.78
C MET A 89 -4.03 6.02 -10.97
N GLU A 90 -2.88 6.01 -11.67
CA GLU A 90 -1.56 6.00 -11.06
C GLU A 90 -1.35 7.07 -9.97
N GLN A 91 -1.99 8.24 -10.07
CA GLN A 91 -1.89 9.28 -9.03
C GLN A 91 -2.54 8.85 -7.71
N ILE A 92 -3.59 8.02 -7.75
CA ILE A 92 -4.15 7.41 -6.55
C ILE A 92 -3.17 6.39 -5.99
N PHE A 93 -2.54 5.58 -6.85
CA PHE A 93 -1.54 4.61 -6.42
C PHE A 93 -0.34 5.29 -5.75
N TYR A 94 0.21 6.35 -6.35
CA TYR A 94 1.26 7.14 -5.71
C TYR A 94 0.79 7.80 -4.41
N PHE A 95 -0.45 8.26 -4.32
CA PHE A 95 -0.95 8.79 -3.06
C PHE A 95 -1.00 7.72 -1.97
N ILE A 96 -1.45 6.51 -2.29
CA ILE A 96 -1.49 5.38 -1.36
C ILE A 96 -0.07 4.94 -0.98
N GLU A 97 0.80 4.70 -1.96
CA GLU A 97 2.19 4.25 -1.74
C GLU A 97 3.06 5.30 -1.04
N SER A 98 2.72 6.60 -1.16
CA SER A 98 3.40 7.64 -0.39
C SER A 98 3.13 7.53 1.12
N GLN A 99 2.12 6.75 1.51
CA GLN A 99 1.87 6.35 2.88
C GLN A 99 2.60 5.04 3.15
N GLU A 100 3.18 4.94 4.35
CA GLU A 100 3.68 3.66 4.83
C GLU A 100 2.49 2.71 5.04
N LEU A 101 2.33 1.75 4.11
CA LEU A 101 1.22 0.79 4.11
C LEU A 101 1.51 -0.34 5.10
N LYS A 102 0.67 -0.43 6.12
CA LYS A 102 0.75 -1.47 7.15
C LYS A 102 -0.59 -2.15 7.36
N ASN A 103 -0.55 -3.39 7.82
CA ASN A 103 -1.74 -4.11 8.30
C ASN A 103 -2.07 -3.73 9.76
N THR A 104 -3.09 -4.36 10.33
CA THR A 104 -3.49 -4.14 11.73
C THR A 104 -2.45 -4.60 12.76
N GLN A 105 -1.53 -5.47 12.36
CA GLN A 105 -0.44 -6.00 13.18
C GLN A 105 0.81 -5.11 13.12
N GLY A 106 0.87 -4.16 12.17
CA GLY A 106 2.00 -3.28 11.93
C GLY A 106 2.97 -3.77 10.86
N ASP A 107 2.70 -4.91 10.22
CA ASP A 107 3.54 -5.47 9.16
C ASP A 107 3.37 -4.67 7.86
N ILE A 108 4.46 -4.53 7.12
CA ILE A 108 4.48 -3.85 5.83
C ILE A 108 3.66 -4.65 4.81
N ILE A 109 2.84 -3.94 4.03
CA ILE A 109 2.04 -4.55 2.95
C ILE A 109 2.71 -4.26 1.61
N ASP A 110 3.26 -5.32 1.01
CA ASP A 110 3.90 -5.27 -0.30
C ASP A 110 2.93 -5.47 -1.46
N LYS A 111 1.89 -6.29 -1.26
CA LYS A 111 0.87 -6.59 -2.26
C LYS A 111 -0.50 -6.15 -1.79
N TRP A 112 -1.12 -5.30 -2.58
CA TRP A 112 -2.43 -4.75 -2.30
C TRP A 112 -3.20 -4.48 -3.59
N GLU A 113 -4.51 -4.37 -3.45
CA GLU A 113 -5.42 -3.98 -4.53
C GLU A 113 -6.32 -2.81 -4.11
N LEU A 114 -6.63 -1.95 -5.07
CA LEU A 114 -7.58 -0.85 -4.88
C LEU A 114 -8.97 -1.28 -5.33
N ILE A 115 -9.94 -1.18 -4.43
CA ILE A 115 -11.31 -1.60 -4.72
C ILE A 115 -12.35 -0.54 -4.33
N ARG A 116 -13.52 -0.64 -4.94
CA ARG A 116 -14.76 0.04 -4.56
C ARG A 116 -15.81 -1.02 -4.25
N ASN A 117 -16.52 -0.91 -3.13
CA ASN A 117 -17.49 -1.92 -2.69
C ASN A 117 -18.97 -1.58 -2.99
N PHE A 118 -19.30 -0.36 -3.41
CA PHE A 118 -20.67 0.05 -3.71
C PHE A 118 -20.73 0.91 -4.98
N PRO A 119 -21.62 0.65 -5.96
CA PRO A 119 -22.76 -0.27 -5.92
C PRO A 119 -22.42 -1.75 -6.17
N LYS A 120 -21.24 -2.04 -6.73
CA LYS A 120 -20.68 -3.39 -6.91
C LYS A 120 -19.19 -3.36 -6.62
N ILE A 121 -18.61 -4.51 -6.32
CA ILE A 121 -17.17 -4.67 -6.19
C ILE A 121 -16.52 -4.39 -7.55
N GLN A 122 -15.64 -3.39 -7.60
CA GLN A 122 -14.84 -3.02 -8.76
C GLN A 122 -13.39 -2.90 -8.32
N LYS A 123 -12.48 -3.57 -9.03
CA LYS A 123 -11.03 -3.47 -8.83
C LYS A 123 -10.44 -2.47 -9.81
N PHE A 124 -9.48 -1.66 -9.35
CA PHE A 124 -8.75 -0.72 -10.19
C PHE A 124 -7.30 -1.21 -10.35
N TYR A 125 -6.96 -1.66 -11.55
CA TYR A 125 -5.64 -2.26 -11.85
C TYR A 125 -4.88 -1.55 -12.98
N ASN A 126 -5.56 -0.75 -13.81
CA ASN A 126 -4.92 -0.08 -14.94
C ASN A 126 -4.46 1.33 -14.54
N PRO A 127 -3.14 1.57 -14.35
CA PRO A 127 -2.63 2.88 -13.93
C PRO A 127 -2.81 3.95 -15.01
N ASN A 128 -2.93 3.53 -16.28
CA ASN A 128 -2.92 4.43 -17.44
C ASN A 128 -4.30 5.01 -17.78
N LEU A 129 -5.38 4.54 -17.14
CA LEU A 129 -6.69 5.16 -17.28
C LEU A 129 -6.74 6.44 -16.48
N THR A 130 -7.46 7.44 -17.00
CA THR A 130 -7.87 8.58 -16.20
C THR A 130 -8.91 8.16 -15.15
N LEU A 131 -9.08 8.99 -14.12
CA LEU A 131 -10.12 8.78 -13.12
C LEU A 131 -11.51 8.74 -13.76
N ALA A 132 -11.77 9.65 -14.71
CA ALA A 132 -13.01 9.68 -15.48
C ALA A 132 -13.23 8.39 -16.30
N GLU A 133 -12.22 7.92 -17.04
CA GLU A 133 -12.30 6.66 -17.81
C GLU A 133 -12.51 5.44 -16.89
N SER A 134 -12.05 5.52 -15.65
CA SER A 134 -12.24 4.48 -14.63
C SER A 134 -13.61 4.57 -13.92
N GLY A 135 -14.44 5.56 -14.26
CA GLY A 135 -15.75 5.79 -13.66
C GLY A 135 -15.74 6.60 -12.36
N ILE A 136 -14.61 7.25 -12.03
CA ILE A 136 -14.46 8.15 -10.88
C ILE A 136 -14.66 9.58 -11.36
N THR A 137 -15.93 10.00 -11.40
CA THR A 137 -16.35 11.36 -11.81
C THR A 137 -16.99 12.16 -10.67
N HIS A 138 -17.20 11.52 -9.53
CA HIS A 138 -17.81 12.10 -8.34
C HIS A 138 -17.05 11.64 -7.10
N ALA A 139 -17.39 12.24 -5.96
CA ALA A 139 -16.83 11.81 -4.68
C ALA A 139 -17.07 10.30 -4.46
N ILE A 140 -16.01 9.60 -4.05
CA ILE A 140 -16.03 8.15 -3.94
C ILE A 140 -15.24 7.68 -2.72
N LYS A 141 -15.66 6.53 -2.18
CA LYS A 141 -14.94 5.79 -1.16
C LYS A 141 -14.30 4.54 -1.77
N LEU A 142 -12.99 4.41 -1.60
CA LEU A 142 -12.16 3.30 -2.04
C LEU A 142 -11.57 2.59 -0.83
N PHE A 143 -11.11 1.37 -1.04
CA PHE A 143 -10.50 0.52 -0.03
C PHE A 143 -9.22 -0.08 -0.60
N VAL A 144 -8.17 -0.07 0.21
CA VAL A 144 -6.95 -0.83 -0.04
C VAL A 144 -7.12 -2.17 0.67
N GLN A 145 -6.93 -3.26 -0.06
CA GLN A 145 -7.03 -4.62 0.46
C GLN A 145 -5.71 -5.36 0.20
N GLN A 146 -5.17 -6.03 1.22
CA GLN A 146 -3.99 -6.91 1.08
C GLN A 146 -4.35 -8.17 0.26
N VAL A 147 -3.41 -8.63 -0.59
CA VAL A 147 -3.58 -9.80 -1.47
C VAL A 147 -2.47 -10.81 -1.29
#